data_AF-A0A0M8V0Z7-F1
#
_entry.id   AF-A0A0M8V0Z7-F1
#
_cell.length_a   1.000
_cell.length_b   1.000
_cell.length_c   1.000
_cell.angle_alpha   90.00
_cell.angle_beta   90.00
_cell.angle_gamma   90.00
#
_symmetry.space_group_name_H-M   'P 1'
#
loop_
_entity.id
_entity.type
_entity.pdbx_description
1 polymer ?
#
loop_
_entity_poly.entity_id
_entity_poly.type
_entity_poly.pdbx_seq_one_letter_code
_entity_poly.pdbx_strand_id
1 'polypeptide(L)'
;MTQQSLSRRRALGTAAATGLAALFTAGAARAASSARPAPLAAGTYTIALGPGNLLTAGRINEPLVILPPGHEAQEWEVVALTHGNIALRNLGGNVYMGHQGTFHPHRFAVATTTPFEWGLAPSGDFGGFRVTAPGSDLVLGQSPLLVSPLRVDLQYRREADLRQAWQFRPVTN
;
A
#
# COMPACT_ATOMS: atom_id res chain seq x y z
N MET A 1 91.77 44.11 -18.15
CA MET A 1 92.03 43.30 -19.36
C MET A 1 90.72 43.13 -20.11
N THR A 2 90.65 43.71 -21.31
CA THR A 2 90.06 43.19 -22.57
C THR A 2 89.42 41.80 -22.52
N GLN A 3 88.39 41.41 -23.28
CA GLN A 3 87.44 41.99 -24.24
C GLN A 3 86.54 40.78 -24.68
N GLN A 4 85.54 41.01 -25.52
CA GLN A 4 84.82 40.02 -26.38
C GLN A 4 83.74 39.13 -25.71
N SER A 5 82.64 38.73 -26.36
CA SER A 5 82.01 39.04 -27.65
C SER A 5 80.75 38.16 -27.81
N LEU A 6 79.64 38.77 -28.23
CA LEU A 6 78.59 38.28 -29.15
C LEU A 6 77.81 36.95 -28.91
N SER A 7 76.51 37.15 -28.61
CA SER A 7 75.35 36.87 -29.50
C SER A 7 74.95 35.45 -29.95
N ARG A 8 73.63 35.20 -29.72
CA ARG A 8 72.61 34.49 -30.53
C ARG A 8 72.48 32.95 -30.42
N ARG A 9 71.26 32.51 -30.05
CA ARG A 9 70.24 31.75 -30.83
C ARG A 9 69.21 31.16 -29.83
N ARG A 10 67.91 31.47 -29.93
CA ARG A 10 66.82 30.67 -30.57
C ARG A 10 66.88 29.17 -30.22
N ALA A 11 65.83 28.44 -29.86
CA ALA A 11 64.39 28.64 -29.80
C ALA A 11 63.73 27.37 -29.20
N LEU A 12 62.45 27.49 -28.80
CA LEU A 12 61.37 26.49 -28.87
C LEU A 12 61.53 25.12 -28.18
N GLY A 13 60.59 24.85 -27.27
CA GLY A 13 60.31 23.51 -26.74
C GLY A 13 58.99 23.50 -25.98
N THR A 14 57.89 23.53 -26.72
CA THR A 14 56.52 23.39 -26.24
C THR A 14 56.28 21.96 -25.75
N ALA A 15 55.78 21.77 -24.53
CA ALA A 15 55.09 20.55 -24.14
C ALA A 15 53.87 20.93 -23.30
N ALA A 16 52.71 20.84 -23.94
CA ALA A 16 51.40 21.02 -23.34
C ALA A 16 51.11 19.83 -22.40
N ALA A 17 50.81 20.12 -21.13
CA ALA A 17 50.25 19.15 -20.22
C ALA A 17 48.72 19.20 -20.32
N THR A 18 48.15 18.23 -21.03
CA THR A 18 46.71 18.00 -21.11
C THR A 18 46.25 17.39 -19.78
N GLY A 19 45.77 18.22 -18.86
CA GLY A 19 45.10 17.78 -17.65
C GLY A 19 43.66 17.35 -17.96
N LEU A 20 43.38 16.05 -17.87
CA LEU A 20 42.04 15.48 -17.95
C LEU A 20 41.26 15.88 -16.67
N ALA A 21 40.44 16.93 -16.75
CA ALA A 21 39.50 17.25 -15.68
C ALA A 21 38.35 16.23 -15.71
N ALA A 22 38.34 15.33 -14.72
CA ALA A 22 37.24 14.42 -14.48
C ALA A 22 35.98 15.21 -14.10
N LEU A 23 35.04 15.33 -15.05
CA LEU A 23 33.67 15.76 -14.80
C LEU A 23 32.94 14.67 -14.01
N PHE A 24 33.01 14.73 -12.69
CA PHE A 24 32.02 14.07 -11.84
C PHE A 24 30.76 14.92 -11.84
N THR A 25 29.97 14.84 -12.91
CA THR A 25 28.56 15.22 -12.83
C THR A 25 27.85 14.18 -11.96
N ALA A 26 27.79 14.47 -10.66
CA ALA A 26 26.90 13.83 -9.72
C ALA A 26 25.46 14.05 -10.22
N GLY A 27 24.99 13.13 -11.07
CA GLY A 27 23.58 12.98 -11.39
C GLY A 27 22.89 12.63 -10.09
N ALA A 28 22.20 13.62 -9.52
CA ALA A 28 21.42 13.49 -8.30
C ALA A 28 20.64 12.18 -8.36
N ALA A 29 21.00 11.23 -7.50
CA ALA A 29 20.18 10.08 -7.22
C ALA A 29 18.81 10.66 -6.84
N ARG A 30 17.83 10.48 -7.72
CA ARG A 30 16.44 10.80 -7.46
C ARG A 30 16.07 9.92 -6.28
N ALA A 31 16.15 10.47 -5.07
CA ALA A 31 15.65 9.82 -3.89
C ALA A 31 14.20 9.49 -4.23
N ALA A 32 13.92 8.20 -4.43
CA ALA A 32 12.56 7.72 -4.49
C ALA A 32 11.97 8.20 -3.17
N SER A 33 11.09 9.20 -3.27
CA SER A 33 10.36 9.69 -2.12
C SER A 33 9.61 8.47 -1.62
N SER A 34 10.12 7.83 -0.57
CA SER A 34 9.37 6.88 0.24
C SER A 34 8.37 7.71 1.05
N ALA A 35 7.54 8.47 0.34
CA ALA A 35 6.38 9.09 0.91
C ALA A 35 5.57 7.93 1.46
N ARG A 36 5.48 7.86 2.79
CA ARG A 36 4.48 7.04 3.46
C ARG A 36 3.17 7.32 2.72
N PRO A 37 2.50 6.30 2.16
CA PRO A 37 1.24 6.51 1.47
C PRO A 37 0.32 7.35 2.37
N ALA A 38 -0.30 8.38 1.78
CA ALA A 38 -1.20 9.23 2.53
C ALA A 38 -2.25 8.35 3.24
N PRO A 39 -2.65 8.68 4.48
CA PRO A 39 -3.73 7.97 5.16
C PRO A 39 -4.95 7.87 4.24
N LEU A 40 -5.59 6.70 4.19
CA LEU A 40 -6.82 6.54 3.42
C LEU A 40 -7.85 7.56 3.94
N ALA A 41 -8.40 8.39 3.05
CA ALA A 41 -9.39 9.38 3.42
C ALA A 41 -10.69 8.68 3.88
N ALA A 42 -11.42 9.34 4.78
CA ALA A 42 -12.79 8.93 5.06
C ALA A 42 -13.68 9.18 3.83
N GLY A 43 -14.70 8.35 3.64
CA GLY A 43 -15.61 8.44 2.50
C GLY A 43 -16.18 7.09 2.07
N THR A 44 -16.90 7.08 0.95
CA THR A 44 -17.53 5.87 0.42
C THR A 44 -16.64 5.20 -0.63
N TYR A 45 -16.48 3.89 -0.49
CA TYR A 45 -15.61 3.05 -1.30
C TYR A 45 -16.31 1.75 -1.69
N THR A 46 -15.92 1.21 -2.84
CA THR A 46 -15.93 -0.23 -3.05
C THR A 46 -14.59 -0.80 -2.62
N ILE A 47 -14.59 -1.96 -1.98
CA ILE A 47 -13.37 -2.59 -1.45
C ILE A 47 -13.11 -3.85 -2.25
N ALA A 48 -12.12 -3.79 -3.15
CA ALA A 48 -11.84 -4.85 -4.10
C ALA A 48 -10.70 -5.76 -3.63
N LEU A 49 -10.81 -7.05 -3.96
CA LEU A 49 -9.71 -8.00 -3.91
C LEU A 49 -9.31 -8.40 -5.33
N GLY A 50 -8.08 -8.09 -5.71
CA GLY A 50 -7.60 -8.34 -7.07
C GLY A 50 -8.35 -7.53 -8.15
N PRO A 51 -8.44 -8.05 -9.39
CA PRO A 51 -8.85 -7.23 -10.54
C PRO A 51 -10.34 -6.87 -10.60
N GLY A 52 -11.22 -7.42 -9.76
CA GLY A 52 -12.64 -7.06 -9.88
C GLY A 52 -13.63 -7.56 -8.84
N ASN A 53 -13.30 -8.52 -7.98
CA ASN A 53 -14.27 -8.99 -6.99
C ASN A 53 -14.30 -8.03 -5.79
N LEU A 54 -15.50 -7.78 -5.28
CA LEU A 54 -15.77 -6.81 -4.24
C LEU A 54 -16.18 -7.50 -2.94
N LEU A 55 -15.70 -6.94 -1.85
CA LEU A 55 -16.17 -7.24 -0.51
C LEU A 55 -17.65 -6.89 -0.40
N THR A 56 -18.45 -7.86 0.01
CA THR A 56 -19.91 -7.75 0.12
C THR A 56 -20.34 -8.15 1.52
N ALA A 57 -21.19 -7.34 2.15
CA ALA A 57 -21.75 -7.68 3.45
C ALA A 57 -22.91 -8.69 3.31
N GLY A 58 -22.98 -9.63 4.26
CA GLY A 58 -24.14 -10.49 4.47
C GLY A 58 -25.09 -9.91 5.52
N ARG A 59 -25.95 -10.76 6.08
CA ARG A 59 -26.78 -10.40 7.25
C ARG A 59 -25.92 -10.33 8.51
N ILE A 60 -26.47 -9.74 9.57
CA ILE A 60 -25.81 -9.67 10.88
C ILE A 60 -25.35 -11.08 11.31
N ASN A 61 -24.10 -11.16 11.78
CA ASN A 61 -23.36 -12.37 12.17
C ASN A 61 -23.03 -13.35 11.03
N GLU A 62 -23.37 -13.05 9.78
CA GLU A 62 -22.94 -13.84 8.64
C GLU A 62 -21.53 -13.42 8.18
N PRO A 63 -20.73 -14.38 7.66
CA PRO A 63 -19.43 -14.07 7.06
C PRO A 63 -19.54 -13.07 5.91
N LEU A 64 -18.57 -12.16 5.83
CA LEU A 64 -18.37 -11.33 4.64
C LEU A 64 -17.91 -12.21 3.49
N VAL A 65 -18.38 -11.86 2.30
CA VAL A 65 -18.13 -12.63 1.07
C VAL A 65 -17.50 -11.75 0.01
N ILE A 66 -16.85 -12.39 -0.96
CA ILE A 66 -16.24 -11.76 -2.12
C ILE A 66 -17.06 -12.17 -3.35
N LEU A 67 -17.69 -11.19 -4.01
CA LEU A 67 -18.58 -11.40 -5.15
C LEU A 67 -18.16 -10.52 -6.33
N PRO A 68 -18.59 -10.83 -7.57
CA PRO A 68 -18.49 -9.90 -8.69
C PRO A 68 -19.15 -8.55 -8.38
N PRO A 69 -18.86 -7.47 -9.13
CA PRO A 69 -19.53 -6.20 -8.94
C PRO A 69 -21.01 -6.26 -9.33
N GLY A 70 -21.83 -5.37 -8.77
CA GLY A 70 -23.25 -5.21 -9.10
C GLY A 70 -24.21 -5.93 -8.16
N HIS A 71 -23.72 -6.43 -7.03
CA HIS A 71 -24.56 -6.96 -5.95
C HIS A 71 -24.87 -5.85 -4.94
N GLU A 72 -25.96 -6.02 -4.20
CA GLU A 72 -26.28 -5.16 -3.05
C GLU A 72 -25.17 -5.24 -1.99
N ALA A 73 -25.09 -4.23 -1.13
CA ALA A 73 -24.18 -4.21 0.02
C ALA A 73 -22.67 -4.31 -0.34
N GLN A 74 -22.26 -3.70 -1.46
CA GLN A 74 -20.86 -3.60 -1.89
C GLN A 74 -20.23 -2.22 -1.64
N GLU A 75 -21.02 -1.26 -1.16
CA GLU A 75 -20.57 0.08 -0.82
C GLU A 75 -20.29 0.18 0.68
N TRP A 76 -19.09 0.64 1.00
CA TRP A 76 -18.56 0.74 2.34
C TRP A 76 -18.12 2.16 2.62
N GLU A 77 -18.64 2.74 3.69
CA GLU A 77 -18.11 3.96 4.27
C GLU A 77 -16.91 3.63 5.15
N VAL A 78 -15.77 4.23 4.83
CA VAL A 78 -14.58 4.27 5.67
C VAL A 78 -14.77 5.41 6.67
N VAL A 79 -14.95 5.06 7.93
CA VAL A 79 -15.03 6.00 9.05
C VAL A 79 -13.65 6.09 9.69
N ALA A 80 -13.02 7.26 9.60
CA ALA A 80 -11.73 7.49 10.25
C ALA A 80 -11.90 7.56 11.78
N LEU A 81 -11.07 6.82 12.50
CA LEU A 81 -11.02 6.80 13.96
C LEU A 81 -9.70 7.41 14.45
N THR A 82 -9.50 7.38 15.77
CA THR A 82 -8.25 7.85 16.37
C THR A 82 -7.05 6.98 15.94
N HIS A 83 -5.84 7.55 16.00
CA HIS A 83 -4.58 6.85 15.72
C HIS A 83 -4.45 6.22 14.31
N GLY A 84 -5.28 6.66 13.35
CA GLY A 84 -5.27 6.12 11.98
C GLY A 84 -5.99 4.79 11.83
N ASN A 85 -6.72 4.33 12.85
CA ASN A 85 -7.64 3.21 12.74
C ASN A 85 -8.87 3.62 11.93
N ILE A 86 -9.59 2.63 11.43
CA ILE A 86 -10.83 2.82 10.68
C ILE A 86 -11.93 1.90 11.22
N ALA A 87 -13.18 2.31 11.02
CA ALA A 87 -14.31 1.39 10.99
C ALA A 87 -14.85 1.34 9.55
N LEU A 88 -15.40 0.19 9.17
CA LEU A 88 -16.00 -0.01 7.85
C LEU A 88 -17.50 -0.24 8.02
N ARG A 89 -18.30 0.74 7.63
CA ARG A 89 -19.78 0.65 7.66
C ARG A 89 -20.30 0.31 6.27
N ASN A 90 -21.04 -0.76 6.14
CA ASN A 90 -21.75 -1.09 4.92
C ASN A 90 -23.00 -0.21 4.77
N LEU A 91 -23.15 0.44 3.62
CA LEU A 91 -24.26 1.36 3.37
C LEU A 91 -25.58 0.64 3.06
N GLY A 92 -25.52 -0.52 2.41
CA GLY A 92 -26.72 -1.29 2.04
C GLY A 92 -27.40 -1.96 3.24
N GLY A 93 -26.61 -2.49 4.18
CA GLY A 93 -27.14 -3.19 5.36
C GLY A 93 -27.17 -2.39 6.65
N ASN A 94 -26.56 -1.19 6.69
CA ASN A 94 -26.29 -0.43 7.91
C ASN A 94 -25.62 -1.28 9.02
N VAL A 95 -24.66 -2.11 8.61
CA VAL A 95 -23.85 -2.99 9.46
C VAL A 95 -22.39 -2.59 9.37
N TYR A 96 -21.57 -3.01 10.32
CA TYR A 96 -20.14 -2.81 10.33
C TYR A 96 -19.41 -4.11 10.02
N MET A 97 -18.18 -4.00 9.52
CA MET A 97 -17.27 -5.13 9.49
C MET A 97 -16.72 -5.38 10.90
N GLY A 98 -16.97 -6.59 11.42
CA GLY A 98 -16.34 -7.11 12.63
C GLY A 98 -15.72 -8.48 12.39
N HIS A 99 -15.52 -9.24 13.47
CA HIS A 99 -14.91 -10.57 13.42
C HIS A 99 -15.69 -11.57 14.27
N GLN A 100 -15.56 -12.85 13.93
CA GLN A 100 -16.18 -13.92 14.68
C GLN A 100 -15.33 -14.33 15.90
N GLY A 101 -15.90 -14.27 17.10
CA GLY A 101 -15.25 -14.77 18.31
C GLY A 101 -13.98 -13.98 18.68
N THR A 102 -12.94 -14.66 19.17
CA THR A 102 -11.65 -14.04 19.51
C THR A 102 -10.69 -14.03 18.32
N PHE A 103 -9.69 -13.14 18.33
CA PHE A 103 -8.67 -13.06 17.27
C PHE A 103 -7.82 -14.33 17.18
N HIS A 104 -8.17 -15.16 16.20
CA HIS A 104 -7.43 -16.36 15.84
C HIS A 104 -7.43 -16.52 14.32
N PRO A 105 -6.41 -17.17 13.75
CA PRO A 105 -6.41 -17.55 12.35
C PRO A 105 -7.71 -18.29 11.96
N HIS A 106 -8.18 -18.03 10.75
CA HIS A 106 -9.36 -18.60 10.10
C HIS A 106 -10.71 -18.28 10.78
N ARG A 107 -10.74 -17.32 11.69
CA ARG A 107 -12.00 -16.70 12.12
C ARG A 107 -12.50 -15.74 11.04
N PHE A 108 -13.77 -15.86 10.68
CA PHE A 108 -14.34 -15.05 9.62
C PHE A 108 -14.47 -13.58 10.03
N ALA A 109 -14.28 -12.69 9.06
CA ALA A 109 -14.88 -11.36 9.13
C ALA A 109 -16.39 -11.52 9.00
N VAL A 110 -17.16 -10.84 9.86
CA VAL A 110 -18.63 -10.94 9.89
C VAL A 110 -19.27 -9.56 9.92
N ALA A 111 -20.52 -9.47 9.48
CA ALA A 111 -21.30 -8.24 9.63
C ALA A 111 -21.78 -8.10 11.09
N THR A 112 -21.57 -6.93 11.70
CA THR A 112 -21.93 -6.65 13.09
C THR A 112 -22.78 -5.39 13.19
N THR A 113 -23.53 -5.23 14.28
CA THR A 113 -24.27 -3.98 14.56
C THR A 113 -23.41 -2.91 15.22
N THR A 114 -22.26 -3.29 15.75
CA THR A 114 -21.35 -2.41 16.49
C THR A 114 -20.10 -2.16 15.65
N PRO A 115 -19.62 -0.91 15.54
CA PRO A 115 -18.38 -0.60 14.86
C PRO A 115 -17.22 -1.34 15.53
N PHE A 116 -16.30 -1.80 14.69
CA PHE A 116 -15.07 -2.44 15.13
C PHE A 116 -13.86 -1.69 14.57
N GLU A 117 -12.84 -1.51 15.40
CA GLU A 117 -11.63 -0.80 15.00
C GLU A 117 -10.68 -1.73 14.25
N TRP A 118 -10.37 -1.35 13.01
CA TRP A 118 -9.37 -2.02 12.18
C TRP A 118 -8.18 -1.10 11.97
N GLY A 119 -6.98 -1.67 12.02
CA GLY A 119 -5.80 -0.96 11.54
C GLY A 119 -5.71 -1.05 10.01
N LEU A 120 -5.06 -0.06 9.41
CA LEU A 120 -4.83 -0.03 7.98
C LEU A 120 -3.34 0.20 7.70
N ALA A 121 -2.74 -0.70 6.93
CA ALA A 121 -1.33 -0.59 6.54
C ALA A 121 -1.20 -0.72 5.02
N PRO A 122 -0.29 0.02 4.36
CA PRO A 122 -0.01 -0.22 2.95
C PRO A 122 0.40 -1.68 2.69
N SER A 123 -0.10 -2.27 1.61
CA SER A 123 0.23 -3.66 1.22
C SER A 123 1.58 -3.81 0.50
N GLY A 124 2.36 -2.73 0.40
CA GLY A 124 3.65 -2.70 -0.30
C GLY A 124 3.48 -2.73 -1.82
N ASP A 125 4.08 -3.75 -2.45
CA ASP A 125 4.34 -3.81 -3.90
C ASP A 125 3.09 -3.97 -4.79
N PHE A 126 1.96 -4.34 -4.20
CA PHE A 126 0.76 -4.71 -4.96
C PHE A 126 -0.30 -3.60 -5.06
N GLY A 127 -0.02 -2.46 -4.41
CA GLY A 127 -1.00 -1.38 -4.26
C GLY A 127 -2.15 -1.73 -3.31
N GLY A 128 -2.74 -0.71 -2.71
CA GLY A 128 -3.81 -0.86 -1.73
C GLY A 128 -3.31 -1.05 -0.30
N PHE A 129 -4.13 -1.72 0.51
CA PHE A 129 -3.98 -1.79 1.95
C PHE A 129 -4.22 -3.20 2.49
N ARG A 130 -3.55 -3.53 3.59
CA ARG A 130 -3.89 -4.62 4.49
C ARG A 130 -4.76 -4.09 5.60
N VAL A 131 -5.85 -4.79 5.88
CA VAL A 131 -6.72 -4.52 7.03
C VAL A 131 -6.25 -5.41 8.18
N THR A 132 -5.76 -4.82 9.26
CA THR A 132 -5.10 -5.52 10.38
C THR A 132 -6.00 -5.57 11.60
N ALA A 133 -6.09 -6.73 12.25
CA ALA A 133 -6.75 -6.85 13.54
C ALA A 133 -5.92 -6.17 14.64
N PRO A 134 -6.53 -5.35 15.51
CA PRO A 134 -5.83 -4.57 16.53
C PRO A 134 -5.06 -5.47 17.51
N GLY A 135 -3.83 -5.08 17.83
CA GLY A 135 -2.98 -5.80 18.79
C GLY A 135 -2.51 -7.19 18.33
N SER A 136 -2.58 -7.50 17.03
CA SER A 136 -2.17 -8.80 16.49
C SER A 136 -1.39 -8.66 15.17
N ASP A 137 -0.79 -9.76 14.72
CA ASP A 137 -0.19 -9.91 13.39
C ASP A 137 -1.18 -10.42 12.33
N LEU A 138 -2.46 -10.54 12.71
CA LEU A 138 -3.52 -11.03 11.84
C LEU A 138 -4.02 -9.92 10.91
N VAL A 139 -4.25 -10.31 9.67
CA VAL A 139 -4.83 -9.47 8.62
C VAL A 139 -6.04 -10.14 8.00
N LEU A 140 -6.93 -9.36 7.42
CA LEU A 140 -8.01 -9.89 6.59
C LEU A 140 -7.47 -10.34 5.24
N GLY A 141 -7.87 -11.53 4.83
CA GLY A 141 -7.61 -12.04 3.49
C GLY A 141 -8.74 -12.93 2.98
N GLN A 142 -8.67 -13.29 1.70
CA GLN A 142 -9.55 -14.32 1.16
C GLN A 142 -9.25 -15.66 1.81
N SER A 143 -10.27 -16.28 2.38
CA SER A 143 -10.16 -17.60 2.98
C SER A 143 -9.66 -18.63 1.96
N PRO A 144 -8.75 -19.54 2.36
CA PRO A 144 -8.27 -20.60 1.48
C PRO A 144 -9.34 -21.65 1.17
N LEU A 145 -10.46 -21.65 1.91
CA LEU A 145 -11.58 -22.53 1.66
C LEU A 145 -12.27 -22.13 0.34
N LEU A 146 -12.23 -23.02 -0.64
CA LEU A 146 -12.83 -22.84 -1.97
C LEU A 146 -14.35 -23.10 -1.98
N VAL A 147 -15.03 -22.77 -0.88
CA VAL A 147 -16.49 -22.86 -0.77
C VAL A 147 -17.06 -21.56 -1.35
N SER A 148 -18.01 -21.69 -2.28
CA SER A 148 -18.71 -20.54 -2.85
C SER A 148 -19.89 -20.10 -1.96
N PRO A 149 -20.11 -18.78 -1.76
CA PRO A 149 -19.23 -17.69 -2.18
C PRO A 149 -17.96 -17.63 -1.32
N LEU A 150 -16.85 -17.17 -1.93
CA LEU A 150 -15.57 -17.03 -1.24
C LEU A 150 -15.72 -16.10 -0.04
N ARG A 151 -15.13 -16.49 1.09
CA ARG A 151 -15.27 -15.77 2.37
C ARG A 151 -13.99 -15.02 2.73
N VAL A 152 -14.13 -14.10 3.68
CA VAL A 152 -13.01 -13.36 4.27
C VAL A 152 -12.73 -13.87 5.67
N ASP A 153 -11.48 -14.22 5.97
CA ASP A 153 -11.03 -14.64 7.30
C ASP A 153 -9.76 -13.93 7.75
N LEU A 154 -9.49 -14.02 9.04
CA LEU A 154 -8.26 -13.56 9.67
C LEU A 154 -7.13 -14.55 9.37
N GLN A 155 -5.99 -14.06 8.92
CA GLN A 155 -4.83 -14.87 8.57
C GLN A 155 -3.55 -14.22 9.06
N TYR A 156 -2.51 -15.03 9.25
CA TYR A 156 -1.17 -14.48 9.44
C TYR A 156 -0.76 -13.65 8.22
N ARG A 157 -0.17 -12.49 8.49
CA ARG A 157 0.36 -11.61 7.45
C ARG A 157 1.39 -12.34 6.59
N ARG A 158 1.23 -12.23 5.28
CA ARG A 158 2.17 -12.72 4.26
C ARG A 158 2.43 -11.59 3.28
N GLU A 159 3.64 -11.06 3.28
CA GLU A 159 3.98 -9.85 2.52
C GLU A 159 3.70 -9.99 1.01
N ALA A 160 3.96 -11.18 0.46
CA ALA A 160 3.77 -11.50 -0.96
C ALA A 160 2.35 -12.03 -1.32
N ASP A 161 1.40 -12.05 -0.39
CA ASP A 161 0.07 -12.63 -0.64
C ASP A 161 -0.93 -11.57 -1.11
N LEU A 162 -1.19 -11.59 -2.42
CA LEU A 162 -2.20 -10.74 -3.07
C LEU A 162 -3.61 -10.90 -2.48
N ARG A 163 -3.91 -12.03 -1.85
CA ARG A 163 -5.22 -12.29 -1.22
C ARG A 163 -5.42 -11.49 0.07
N GLN A 164 -4.37 -10.81 0.54
CA GLN A 164 -4.39 -9.93 1.71
C GLN A 164 -4.28 -8.44 1.33
N ALA A 165 -4.22 -8.12 0.03
CA ALA A 165 -4.08 -6.76 -0.48
C ALA A 165 -5.44 -6.25 -1.01
N TRP A 166 -6.05 -5.33 -0.26
CA TRP A 166 -7.36 -4.76 -0.56
C TRP A 166 -7.23 -3.39 -1.23
N GLN A 167 -7.97 -3.19 -2.31
CA GLN A 167 -8.01 -1.92 -3.03
C GLN A 167 -9.27 -1.15 -2.65
N PHE A 168 -9.09 0.01 -2.04
CA PHE A 168 -10.16 0.93 -1.72
C PHE A 168 -10.38 1.86 -2.92
N ARG A 169 -11.47 1.66 -3.65
CA ARG A 169 -11.81 2.42 -4.85
C ARG A 169 -12.94 3.40 -4.51
N PRO A 170 -12.69 4.73 -4.54
CA PRO A 170 -13.71 5.71 -4.21
C PRO A 170 -14.95 5.54 -5.09
N VAL A 171 -16.14 5.65 -4.50
CA VAL A 171 -17.38 5.77 -5.27
C VAL A 171 -17.56 7.25 -5.60
N THR A 172 -17.35 7.61 -6.86
CA THR A 172 -17.67 8.95 -7.37
C THR A 172 -19.15 8.98 -7.75
N ASN A 173 -19.93 9.75 -6.99
CA ASN A 173 -21.28 10.17 -7.39
C ASN A 173 -21.22 11.27 -8.45
#